data_AF-A0A8H4UQM4-F1
#
_entry.id   AF-A0A8H4UQM4-F1
#
_cell.length_a   1.000
_cell.length_b   1.000
_cell.length_c   1.000
_cell.angle_alpha   90.00
_cell.angle_beta   90.00
_cell.angle_gamma   90.00
#
_symmetry.space_group_name_H-M   'P 1'
#
loop_
_entity.id
_entity.type
_entity.pdbx_description
1 polymer ?
#
loop_
_entity_poly.entity_id
_entity_poly.type
_entity_poly.pdbx_seq_one_letter_code
_entity_poly.pdbx_strand_id
1 'polypeptide(L)'
;MVSETSHELAVVHPHNQSEGEQHTEPNSIDTLPPTDRGRGAYVALFCCTVAQAPIWGYSVSFGIFQEYYTSQGKLNVLPSAIASIGSAQTGIMYLMMPLAFIALNRYPYLRPWCGPLGLYITVASLTASAFVKDVAGLITTQGVLYSIGCSLLFSPISLYMDEWFVERKGLTYGIMWAGKSAVGVFMPFLFSILLQRFGLWATLISWTVASTAMTLPTLFFFKPRVDLGRDSRPRPVSFAFLGFASFWMLQVGIIVQSLGYLMPSTYLASYSRAIGLSSVTGPILLALFSLASVPGSLIHGMMGDKIAAPKVILVSSLVFGMLLGGRGLCFVVAGPLSGALVSAGNTISTDDALGSLGASL
;
A
#
# COMPACT_ATOMS: atom_id res chain seq x y z
N MET A 1 38.77 51.93 -44.54
CA MET A 1 40.14 51.63 -44.07
C MET A 1 40.12 51.84 -42.56
N VAL A 2 39.97 50.81 -41.72
CA VAL A 2 41.00 49.83 -41.29
C VAL A 2 42.21 50.60 -40.71
N SER A 3 42.69 50.44 -39.47
CA SER A 3 42.60 49.36 -38.49
C SER A 3 42.94 49.90 -37.09
N GLU A 4 42.55 49.13 -36.09
CA GLU A 4 42.88 49.21 -34.66
C GLU A 4 44.39 49.32 -34.35
N THR A 5 44.70 50.11 -33.32
CA THR A 5 45.99 50.18 -32.62
C THR A 5 46.11 49.06 -31.60
N SER A 6 46.97 48.09 -31.90
CA SER A 6 47.52 47.12 -30.94
C SER A 6 48.77 47.73 -30.29
N HIS A 7 48.77 47.89 -28.97
CA HIS A 7 49.99 48.18 -28.22
C HIS A 7 50.55 46.90 -27.59
N GLU A 8 51.78 46.60 -27.99
CA GLU A 8 52.73 45.62 -27.44
C GLU A 8 52.91 45.74 -25.92
N LEU A 9 53.39 44.66 -25.26
CA LEU A 9 54.80 44.60 -24.82
C LEU A 9 55.18 43.31 -24.08
N ALA A 10 56.25 42.72 -24.62
CA ALA A 10 57.46 42.20 -23.97
C ALA A 10 57.40 41.09 -22.91
N VAL A 11 58.08 40.00 -23.30
CA VAL A 11 58.49 38.80 -22.56
C VAL A 11 59.66 39.11 -21.62
N VAL A 12 59.57 38.66 -20.36
CA VAL A 12 60.73 38.34 -19.50
C VAL A 12 60.42 37.11 -18.62
N HIS A 13 61.25 36.07 -18.72
CA HIS A 13 61.39 34.93 -17.79
C HIS A 13 62.91 34.76 -17.52
N PRO A 14 63.38 34.02 -16.50
CA PRO A 14 62.78 33.66 -15.22
C PRO A 14 63.75 33.92 -14.02
N HIS A 15 63.25 34.01 -12.78
CA HIS A 15 64.06 33.67 -11.61
C HIS A 15 63.19 32.87 -10.63
N ASN A 16 63.56 31.61 -10.43
CA ASN A 16 62.82 30.64 -9.65
C ASN A 16 63.45 30.52 -8.25
N GLN A 17 62.78 31.07 -7.23
CA GLN A 17 62.98 30.74 -5.81
C GLN A 17 61.61 30.72 -5.12
N SER A 18 61.06 29.51 -5.03
CA SER A 18 60.20 28.94 -3.99
C SER A 18 59.53 29.88 -2.97
N GLU A 19 58.22 30.07 -3.09
CA GLU A 19 57.29 30.14 -1.96
C GLU A 19 56.04 29.33 -2.31
N GLY A 20 55.61 28.46 -1.41
CA GLY A 20 54.62 27.42 -1.67
C GLY A 20 53.23 27.96 -2.00
N GLU A 21 52.76 27.65 -3.21
CA GLU A 21 51.34 27.66 -3.51
C GLU A 21 50.67 26.53 -2.70
N GLN A 22 50.01 26.92 -1.61
CA GLN A 22 48.95 26.12 -1.03
C GLN A 22 47.90 25.88 -2.13
N HIS A 23 47.90 24.67 -2.69
CA HIS A 23 46.73 24.09 -3.32
C HIS A 23 45.57 24.17 -2.32
N THR A 24 44.76 25.22 -2.43
CA THR A 24 43.44 25.24 -1.83
C THR A 24 42.61 24.27 -2.66
N GLU A 25 42.51 23.03 -2.18
CA GLU A 25 41.54 22.07 -2.72
C GLU A 25 40.16 22.74 -2.73
N PRO A 26 39.41 22.67 -3.84
CA PRO A 26 38.04 23.12 -3.81
C PRO A 26 37.30 22.26 -2.78
N ASN A 27 36.80 22.91 -1.72
CA ASN A 27 35.90 22.34 -0.73
C ASN A 27 35.04 21.25 -1.37
N SER A 28 35.18 20.02 -0.86
CA SER A 28 34.34 18.88 -1.23
C SER A 28 32.89 19.32 -1.23
N ILE A 29 32.33 19.52 -2.43
CA ILE A 29 30.88 19.59 -2.60
C ILE A 29 30.41 18.23 -2.09
N ASP A 30 29.73 18.22 -0.93
CA ASP A 30 29.14 17.00 -0.37
C ASP A 30 28.25 16.39 -1.45
N THR A 31 28.79 15.41 -2.16
CA THR A 31 28.10 14.76 -3.25
C THR A 31 27.05 13.87 -2.61
N LEU A 32 25.79 14.26 -2.73
CA LEU A 32 24.66 13.47 -2.25
C LEU A 32 24.85 12.01 -2.66
N PRO A 33 24.52 11.03 -1.80
CA PRO A 33 24.74 9.63 -2.12
C PRO A 33 24.02 9.25 -3.42
N PRO A 34 24.57 8.30 -4.20
CA PRO A 34 24.04 7.97 -5.52
C PRO A 34 22.57 7.53 -5.44
N THR A 35 21.74 7.99 -6.38
CA THR A 35 20.36 7.52 -6.52
C THR A 35 20.33 6.10 -7.05
N ASP A 36 19.28 5.35 -6.70
CA ASP A 36 18.96 4.00 -7.19
C ASP A 36 19.99 2.89 -6.87
N ARG A 37 21.15 3.24 -6.31
CA ARG A 37 22.30 2.35 -6.09
C ARG A 37 22.98 2.64 -4.76
N GLY A 38 23.74 1.67 -4.28
CA GLY A 38 24.55 1.79 -3.06
C GLY A 38 23.84 1.29 -1.80
N ARG A 39 24.63 1.11 -0.73
CA ARG A 39 24.16 0.51 0.52
C ARG A 39 23.01 1.29 1.17
N GLY A 40 23.07 2.62 1.13
CA GLY A 40 22.02 3.50 1.68
C GLY A 40 20.66 3.26 1.03
N ALA A 41 20.59 3.20 -0.31
CA ALA A 41 19.36 2.96 -1.04
C ALA A 41 18.73 1.60 -0.71
N TYR A 42 19.53 0.52 -0.66
CA TYR A 42 19.02 -0.81 -0.32
C TYR A 42 18.58 -0.94 1.14
N VAL A 43 19.31 -0.33 2.08
CA VAL A 43 18.89 -0.26 3.49
C VAL A 43 17.59 0.53 3.63
N ALA A 44 17.46 1.65 2.91
CA ALA A 44 16.25 2.44 2.87
C ALA A 44 15.06 1.62 2.36
N LEU A 45 15.21 0.94 1.22
CA LEU A 45 14.19 0.04 0.68
C LEU A 45 13.81 -1.07 1.67
N PHE A 46 14.79 -1.70 2.32
CA PHE A 46 14.53 -2.72 3.33
C PHE A 46 13.71 -2.16 4.51
N CYS A 47 14.09 -0.99 5.03
CA CYS A 47 13.35 -0.32 6.10
C CYS A 47 11.91 0.02 5.69
N CYS A 48 11.71 0.58 4.49
CA CYS A 48 10.38 0.88 3.94
C CYS A 48 9.51 -0.37 3.80
N THR A 49 10.11 -1.49 3.39
CA THR A 49 9.42 -2.76 3.19
C THR A 49 9.03 -3.39 4.53
N VAL A 50 9.94 -3.42 5.51
CA VAL A 50 9.67 -3.93 6.86
C VAL A 50 8.62 -3.09 7.57
N ALA A 51 8.64 -1.78 7.41
CA ALA A 51 7.66 -0.87 8.00
C ALA A 51 6.22 -1.08 7.47
N GLN A 52 6.04 -1.76 6.32
CA GLN A 52 4.68 -2.09 5.85
C GLN A 52 3.96 -3.05 6.79
N ALA A 53 4.68 -3.92 7.51
CA ALA A 53 4.09 -4.88 8.42
C ALA A 53 3.35 -4.22 9.60
N PRO A 54 3.95 -3.32 10.39
CA PRO A 54 3.24 -2.62 11.45
C PRO A 54 2.14 -1.70 10.91
N ILE A 55 2.35 -1.03 9.77
CA ILE A 55 1.37 -0.10 9.19
C ILE A 55 0.09 -0.83 8.75
N TRP A 56 0.25 -1.92 7.99
CA TRP A 56 -0.88 -2.60 7.35
C TRP A 56 -1.32 -3.89 8.04
N GLY A 57 -0.48 -4.50 8.89
CA GLY A 57 -0.70 -5.84 9.42
C GLY A 57 -2.01 -6.00 10.19
N TYR A 58 -2.35 -5.02 11.02
CA TYR A 58 -3.64 -4.99 11.71
C TYR A 58 -4.80 -4.76 10.73
N SER A 59 -4.67 -3.79 9.81
CA SER A 59 -5.70 -3.43 8.82
C SER A 59 -6.07 -4.58 7.89
N VAL A 60 -5.08 -5.31 7.36
CA VAL A 60 -5.33 -6.44 6.46
C VAL A 60 -5.94 -7.65 7.18
N SER A 61 -5.78 -7.71 8.51
CA SER A 61 -6.27 -8.82 9.34
C SER A 61 -7.53 -8.46 10.12
N PHE A 62 -8.10 -7.26 9.92
CA PHE A 62 -9.24 -6.78 10.69
C PHE A 62 -10.44 -7.73 10.64
N GLY A 63 -10.66 -8.43 9.51
CA GLY A 63 -11.73 -9.42 9.37
C GLY A 63 -11.70 -10.52 10.44
N ILE A 64 -10.50 -10.94 10.88
CA ILE A 64 -10.32 -11.93 11.96
C ILE A 64 -10.74 -11.35 13.31
N PHE A 65 -10.39 -10.08 13.57
CA PHE A 65 -10.83 -9.38 14.78
C PHE A 65 -12.34 -9.14 14.78
N GLN A 66 -12.92 -8.77 13.64
CA GLN A 66 -14.37 -8.61 13.48
C GLN A 66 -15.12 -9.91 13.79
N GLU A 67 -14.63 -11.05 13.29
CA GLU A 67 -15.19 -12.36 13.61
C GLU A 67 -15.06 -12.68 15.10
N TYR A 68 -13.91 -12.40 15.70
CA TYR A 68 -13.68 -12.61 17.13
C TYR A 68 -14.64 -11.76 18.00
N TYR A 69 -14.80 -10.47 17.67
CA TYR A 69 -15.72 -9.58 18.39
C TYR A 69 -17.18 -10.01 18.27
N THR A 70 -17.58 -10.57 17.12
CA THR A 70 -18.94 -11.05 16.89
C THR A 70 -19.20 -12.40 17.58
N SER A 71 -18.22 -13.30 17.59
CA SER A 71 -18.38 -14.66 18.11
C SER A 71 -18.29 -14.78 19.64
N GLN A 72 -17.51 -13.92 20.31
CA GLN A 72 -17.28 -14.02 21.75
C GLN A 72 -18.38 -13.36 22.61
N GLY A 73 -19.43 -12.78 22.03
CA GLY A 73 -20.65 -12.33 22.73
C GLY A 73 -20.48 -11.26 23.83
N LYS A 74 -19.27 -10.75 24.07
CA LYS A 74 -19.00 -9.75 25.12
C LYS A 74 -19.53 -8.36 24.79
N LEU A 75 -19.81 -8.11 23.51
CA LEU A 75 -20.29 -6.85 22.96
C LEU A 75 -21.69 -7.13 22.37
N ASN A 76 -22.75 -6.89 23.14
CA ASN A 76 -24.15 -7.06 22.71
C ASN A 76 -24.57 -5.93 21.74
N VAL A 77 -24.01 -5.91 20.54
CA VAL A 77 -24.15 -4.81 19.58
C VAL A 77 -24.33 -5.34 18.17
N LEU A 78 -24.93 -4.52 17.31
CA LEU A 78 -25.17 -4.87 15.93
C LEU A 78 -23.83 -5.19 15.22
N PRO A 79 -23.75 -6.24 14.39
CA PRO A 79 -22.55 -6.54 13.59
C PRO A 79 -22.06 -5.38 12.72
N SER A 80 -22.97 -4.49 12.29
CA SER A 80 -22.63 -3.26 11.55
C SER A 80 -21.79 -2.28 12.38
N ALA A 81 -22.01 -2.21 13.69
CA ALA A 81 -21.23 -1.37 14.59
C ALA A 81 -19.78 -1.87 14.71
N ILE A 82 -19.58 -3.19 14.72
CA ILE A 82 -18.22 -3.78 14.73
C ILE A 82 -17.52 -3.53 13.39
N ALA A 83 -18.21 -3.73 12.27
CA ALA A 83 -17.67 -3.45 10.94
C ALA A 83 -17.25 -1.98 10.76
N SER A 84 -17.91 -1.06 11.48
CA SER A 84 -17.55 0.36 11.45
C SER A 84 -16.13 0.65 11.97
N ILE A 85 -15.56 -0.20 12.84
CA ILE A 85 -14.18 -0.04 13.33
C ILE A 85 -13.19 -0.17 12.17
N GLY A 86 -13.29 -1.24 11.37
CA GLY A 86 -12.40 -1.48 10.22
C GLY A 86 -12.61 -0.51 9.07
N SER A 87 -13.86 -0.09 8.86
CA SER A 87 -14.20 0.96 7.89
C SER A 87 -13.61 2.32 8.30
N ALA A 88 -13.76 2.70 9.57
CA ALA A 88 -13.15 3.92 10.11
C ALA A 88 -11.63 3.84 10.03
N GLN A 89 -11.04 2.70 10.39
CA GLN A 89 -9.60 2.46 10.28
C GLN A 89 -9.09 2.72 8.87
N THR A 90 -9.65 2.03 7.89
CA THR A 90 -9.21 2.12 6.49
C THR A 90 -9.49 3.52 5.92
N GLY A 91 -10.68 4.08 6.17
CA GLY A 91 -11.08 5.39 5.68
C GLY A 91 -10.23 6.52 6.23
N ILE A 92 -10.02 6.56 7.54
CA ILE A 92 -9.20 7.59 8.21
C ILE A 92 -7.75 7.50 7.77
N MET A 93 -7.21 6.28 7.65
CA MET A 93 -5.83 6.08 7.20
C MET A 93 -5.64 6.72 5.81
N TYR A 94 -6.51 6.40 4.85
CA TYR A 94 -6.44 6.96 3.49
C TYR A 94 -6.74 8.47 3.43
N LEU A 95 -7.64 9.00 4.26
CA LEU A 95 -7.93 10.44 4.33
C LEU A 95 -6.78 11.24 4.94
N MET A 96 -6.08 10.67 5.92
CA MET A 96 -4.95 11.32 6.58
C MET A 96 -3.70 11.36 5.70
N MET A 97 -3.54 10.42 4.76
CA MET A 97 -2.42 10.38 3.80
C MET A 97 -2.20 11.71 3.06
N PRO A 98 -3.15 12.22 2.24
CA PRO A 98 -2.94 13.43 1.47
C PRO A 98 -2.69 14.65 2.37
N LEU A 99 -3.35 14.74 3.52
CA LEU A 99 -3.13 15.80 4.50
C LEU A 99 -1.69 15.80 5.02
N ALA A 100 -1.19 14.61 5.39
CA ALA A 100 0.19 14.44 5.83
C ALA A 100 1.19 14.75 4.70
N PHE A 101 0.93 14.30 3.47
CA PHE A 101 1.79 14.63 2.32
C PHE A 101 1.84 16.13 2.02
N ILE A 102 0.70 16.83 2.08
CA ILE A 102 0.66 18.29 1.88
C ILE A 102 1.47 18.99 2.98
N ALA A 103 1.25 18.62 4.25
CA ALA A 103 1.96 19.19 5.38
C ALA A 103 3.48 18.96 5.29
N LEU A 104 3.91 17.73 4.98
CA LEU A 104 5.33 17.36 4.89
C LEU A 104 6.04 17.88 3.65
N ASN A 105 5.32 18.19 2.58
CA ASN A 105 5.87 18.89 1.42
C ASN A 105 5.97 20.39 1.66
N ARG A 106 4.97 20.99 2.32
CA ARG A 106 5.00 22.40 2.72
C ARG A 106 6.09 22.66 3.76
N TYR A 107 6.26 21.76 4.73
CA TYR A 107 7.16 21.88 5.86
C TYR A 107 8.09 20.64 5.97
N PRO A 108 9.16 20.57 5.15
CA PRO A 108 10.06 19.42 5.14
C PRO A 108 10.76 19.15 6.48
N TYR A 109 10.95 20.19 7.31
CA TYR A 109 11.55 20.06 8.65
C TYR A 109 10.72 19.20 9.61
N LEU A 110 9.43 18.96 9.32
CA LEU A 110 8.56 18.08 10.12
C LEU A 110 8.79 16.59 9.86
N ARG A 111 9.38 16.22 8.72
CA ARG A 111 9.52 14.82 8.29
C ARG A 111 10.26 13.93 9.31
N PRO A 112 11.36 14.37 9.95
CA PRO A 112 12.03 13.56 10.99
C PRO A 112 11.20 13.35 12.25
N TRP A 113 10.27 14.26 12.56
CA TRP A 113 9.43 14.19 13.75
C TRP A 113 8.17 13.34 13.56
N CYS A 114 7.66 13.24 12.32
CA CYS A 114 6.46 12.47 12.02
C CYS A 114 6.63 10.97 12.28
N GLY A 115 7.79 10.39 12.01
CA GLY A 115 8.04 8.96 12.26
C GLY A 115 7.93 8.60 13.76
N PRO A 116 8.71 9.20 14.66
CA PRO A 116 8.61 8.98 16.09
C PRO A 116 7.24 9.30 16.68
N LEU A 117 6.61 10.39 16.23
CA LEU A 117 5.26 10.77 16.67
C LEU A 117 4.23 9.71 16.23
N GLY A 118 4.30 9.25 14.99
CA GLY A 118 3.44 8.20 14.46
C GLY A 118 3.59 6.89 15.25
N LEU A 119 4.83 6.49 15.55
CA LEU A 119 5.10 5.31 16.39
C LEU A 119 4.50 5.48 17.80
N TYR A 120 4.70 6.62 18.44
CA TYR A 120 4.14 6.90 19.77
C TYR A 120 2.61 6.79 19.77
N ILE A 121 1.94 7.40 18.79
CA ILE A 121 0.48 7.35 18.66
C ILE A 121 0.01 5.91 18.43
N THR A 122 0.65 5.16 17.55
CA THR A 122 0.31 3.76 17.26
C THR A 122 0.47 2.86 18.50
N VAL A 123 1.53 3.06 19.29
CA VAL A 123 1.77 2.29 20.52
C VAL A 123 0.74 2.65 21.58
N ALA A 124 0.48 3.95 21.79
CA ALA A 124 -0.52 4.42 22.73
C ALA A 124 -1.92 3.93 22.35
N SER A 125 -2.27 3.96 21.07
CA SER A 125 -3.59 3.54 20.59
C SER A 125 -3.82 2.04 20.75
N LEU A 126 -2.85 1.20 20.38
CA LEU A 126 -2.97 -0.25 20.53
C LEU A 126 -2.99 -0.66 22.01
N THR A 127 -2.12 -0.07 22.83
CA THR A 127 -2.09 -0.33 24.28
C THR A 127 -3.41 0.07 24.93
N ALA A 128 -3.92 1.27 24.63
CA ALA A 128 -5.22 1.72 25.13
C ALA A 128 -6.34 0.79 24.68
N SER A 129 -6.35 0.37 23.41
CA SER A 129 -7.38 -0.52 22.87
C SER A 129 -7.48 -1.86 23.59
N ALA A 130 -6.37 -2.35 24.18
CA ALA A 130 -6.38 -3.60 24.92
C ALA A 130 -7.27 -3.54 26.18
N PHE A 131 -7.48 -2.35 26.76
CA PHE A 131 -8.29 -2.16 27.97
C PHE A 131 -9.73 -1.71 27.69
N VAL A 132 -10.02 -1.32 26.45
CA VAL A 132 -11.35 -0.83 26.06
C VAL A 132 -12.31 -2.01 25.85
N LYS A 133 -13.52 -1.87 26.41
CA LYS A 133 -14.59 -2.88 26.31
C LYS A 133 -15.81 -2.41 25.52
N ASP A 134 -15.83 -1.15 25.06
CA ASP A 134 -16.94 -0.53 24.33
C ASP A 134 -16.60 -0.32 22.86
N VAL A 135 -17.59 -0.48 21.96
CA VAL A 135 -17.39 -0.29 20.50
C VAL A 135 -16.96 1.13 20.18
N ALA A 136 -17.58 2.15 20.79
CA ALA A 136 -17.21 3.55 20.53
C ALA A 136 -15.75 3.82 20.92
N GLY A 137 -15.30 3.24 22.03
CA GLY A 137 -13.89 3.29 22.43
C GLY A 137 -13.00 2.57 21.42
N LEU A 138 -13.39 1.38 20.95
CA LEU A 138 -12.62 0.63 19.94
C LEU A 138 -12.54 1.37 18.60
N ILE A 139 -13.62 2.01 18.15
CA ILE A 139 -13.61 2.88 16.96
C ILE A 139 -12.58 4.00 17.17
N THR A 140 -12.57 4.62 18.35
CA THR A 140 -11.64 5.71 18.64
C THR A 140 -10.19 5.23 18.68
N THR A 141 -9.90 4.12 19.35
CA THR A 141 -8.51 3.63 19.51
C THR A 141 -7.99 2.89 18.27
N GLN A 142 -8.74 1.91 17.76
CA GLN A 142 -8.33 1.03 16.66
C GLN A 142 -8.67 1.60 15.29
N GLY A 143 -9.76 2.37 15.19
CA GLY A 143 -10.16 3.05 13.96
C GLY A 143 -9.44 4.38 13.76
N VAL A 144 -9.59 5.32 14.70
CA VAL A 144 -9.12 6.70 14.52
C VAL A 144 -7.64 6.84 14.87
N LEU A 145 -7.27 6.62 16.14
CA LEU A 145 -5.93 6.92 16.65
C LEU A 145 -4.86 6.05 15.99
N TYR A 146 -5.11 4.75 15.89
CA TYR A 146 -4.21 3.81 15.21
C TYR A 146 -3.94 4.23 13.76
N SER A 147 -4.98 4.59 13.01
CA SER A 147 -4.83 5.03 11.62
C SER A 147 -4.08 6.33 11.49
N ILE A 148 -4.27 7.29 12.40
CA ILE A 148 -3.47 8.53 12.42
C ILE A 148 -1.98 8.20 12.64
N GLY A 149 -1.66 7.33 13.60
CA GLY A 149 -0.29 6.91 13.88
C GLY A 149 0.38 6.20 12.69
N CYS A 150 -0.31 5.21 12.12
CA CYS A 150 0.12 4.51 10.91
C CYS A 150 0.27 5.45 9.71
N SER A 151 -0.60 6.45 9.60
CA SER A 151 -0.50 7.43 8.53
C SER A 151 0.73 8.32 8.65
N LEU A 152 1.03 8.81 9.86
CA LEU A 152 2.23 9.60 10.13
C LEU A 152 3.52 8.79 9.95
N LEU A 153 3.48 7.47 10.13
CA LEU A 153 4.59 6.58 9.81
C LEU A 153 4.77 6.41 8.29
N PHE A 154 3.69 6.19 7.55
CA PHE A 154 3.76 5.92 6.12
C PHE A 154 4.21 7.13 5.29
N SER A 155 3.74 8.34 5.60
CA SER A 155 4.03 9.53 4.77
C SER A 155 5.52 9.85 4.59
N PRO A 156 6.35 9.95 5.65
CA PRO A 156 7.79 10.18 5.46
C PRO A 156 8.50 9.00 4.79
N ILE A 157 8.02 7.76 4.99
CA ILE A 157 8.55 6.56 4.31
C ILE A 157 8.43 6.70 2.79
N SER A 158 7.27 7.09 2.29
CA SER A 158 7.07 7.29 0.85
C SER A 158 7.89 8.46 0.32
N LEU A 159 7.95 9.58 1.05
CA LEU A 159 8.71 10.76 0.61
C LEU A 159 10.22 10.47 0.49
N TYR A 160 10.80 9.77 1.46
CA TYR A 160 12.21 9.41 1.39
C TYR A 160 12.47 8.32 0.34
N MET A 161 11.51 7.42 0.08
CA MET A 161 11.61 6.48 -1.03
C MET A 161 11.77 7.20 -2.38
N ASP A 162 10.98 8.26 -2.59
CA ASP A 162 11.03 9.08 -3.82
C ASP A 162 12.35 9.85 -3.97
N GLU A 163 13.06 10.09 -2.88
CA GLU A 163 14.38 10.76 -2.88
C GLU A 163 15.51 9.78 -3.23
N TRP A 164 15.45 8.55 -2.70
CA TRP A 164 16.48 7.53 -2.89
C TRP A 164 16.44 6.88 -4.28
N PHE A 165 15.26 6.72 -4.86
CA PHE A 165 15.06 6.04 -6.14
C PHE A 165 14.45 6.99 -7.16
N VAL A 166 15.01 7.06 -8.37
CA VAL A 166 14.55 7.91 -9.48
C VAL A 166 14.27 7.08 -10.71
N GLU A 167 15.25 6.31 -11.18
CA GLU A 167 15.13 5.46 -12.36
C GLU A 167 14.37 4.16 -12.07
N ARG A 168 14.48 3.62 -10.85
CA ARG A 168 13.89 2.33 -10.43
C ARG A 168 12.72 2.51 -9.47
N LYS A 169 11.99 3.63 -9.59
CA LYS A 169 10.91 3.99 -8.67
C LYS A 169 9.81 2.93 -8.64
N GLY A 170 9.31 2.54 -9.80
CA GLY A 170 8.27 1.53 -9.99
C GLY A 170 8.67 0.19 -9.37
N LEU A 171 9.85 -0.36 -9.67
CA LEU A 171 10.34 -1.61 -9.08
C LEU A 171 10.40 -1.50 -7.55
N THR A 172 10.91 -0.38 -7.03
CA THR A 172 11.08 -0.15 -5.59
C THR A 172 9.73 -0.08 -4.86
N TYR A 173 8.75 0.64 -5.41
CA TYR A 173 7.37 0.60 -4.93
C TYR A 173 6.76 -0.80 -5.06
N GLY A 174 7.05 -1.51 -6.15
CA GLY A 174 6.63 -2.90 -6.35
C GLY A 174 7.12 -3.84 -5.25
N ILE A 175 8.39 -3.72 -4.84
CA ILE A 175 8.97 -4.48 -3.73
C ILE A 175 8.31 -4.12 -2.39
N MET A 176 8.12 -2.81 -2.13
CA MET A 176 7.45 -2.34 -0.91
C MET A 176 6.01 -2.89 -0.81
N TRP A 177 5.22 -2.80 -1.89
CA TRP A 177 3.86 -3.33 -1.93
C TRP A 177 3.80 -4.85 -1.89
N ALA A 178 4.77 -5.53 -2.51
CA ALA A 178 4.94 -6.97 -2.36
C ALA A 178 5.19 -7.36 -0.89
N GLY A 179 5.97 -6.56 -0.14
CA GLY A 179 6.13 -6.69 1.30
C GLY A 179 4.81 -6.57 2.07
N LYS A 180 4.00 -5.55 1.77
CA LYS A 180 2.62 -5.43 2.31
C LYS A 180 1.78 -6.66 2.00
N SER A 181 1.84 -7.17 0.77
CA SER A 181 1.10 -8.37 0.38
C SER A 181 1.55 -9.60 1.14
N ALA A 182 2.86 -9.79 1.36
CA ALA A 182 3.39 -10.88 2.17
C ALA A 182 2.89 -10.82 3.62
N VAL A 183 2.80 -9.61 4.20
CA VAL A 183 2.19 -9.39 5.52
C VAL A 183 0.73 -9.83 5.52
N GLY A 184 -0.03 -9.53 4.46
CA GLY A 184 -1.41 -9.98 4.28
C GLY A 184 -1.58 -11.50 4.18
N VAL A 185 -0.55 -12.24 3.73
CA VAL A 185 -0.55 -13.71 3.74
C VAL A 185 -0.39 -14.24 5.17
N PHE A 186 0.57 -13.70 5.93
CA PHE A 186 0.99 -14.27 7.20
C PHE A 186 0.14 -13.80 8.40
N MET A 187 -0.20 -12.51 8.45
CA MET A 187 -0.81 -11.92 9.65
C MET A 187 -2.20 -12.45 10.02
N PRO A 188 -3.12 -12.74 9.08
CA PRO A 188 -4.42 -13.30 9.45
C PRO A 188 -4.30 -14.64 10.20
N PHE A 189 -3.37 -15.51 9.81
CA PHE A 189 -3.14 -16.77 10.52
C PHE A 189 -2.51 -16.54 11.90
N LEU A 190 -1.51 -15.67 11.97
CA LEU A 190 -0.86 -15.33 13.23
C LEU A 190 -1.89 -14.81 14.23
N PHE A 191 -2.70 -13.82 13.83
CA PHE A 191 -3.73 -13.26 14.69
C PHE A 191 -4.83 -14.26 15.05
N SER A 192 -5.23 -15.13 14.12
CA SER A 192 -6.20 -16.19 14.42
C SER A 192 -5.69 -17.11 15.54
N ILE A 193 -4.44 -17.56 15.45
CA ILE A 193 -3.81 -18.41 16.48
C ILE A 193 -3.69 -17.66 17.81
N LEU A 194 -3.21 -16.41 17.78
CA LEU A 194 -3.02 -15.61 19.00
C LEU A 194 -4.35 -15.34 19.70
N LEU A 195 -5.40 -14.97 18.96
CA LEU A 195 -6.73 -14.70 19.50
C LEU A 195 -7.37 -15.95 20.10
N GLN A 196 -7.22 -17.11 19.45
CA GLN A 196 -7.77 -18.37 19.95
C GLN A 196 -7.05 -18.87 21.22
N ARG A 197 -5.73 -18.73 21.29
CA ARG A 197 -4.94 -19.26 22.42
C ARG A 197 -4.80 -18.30 23.60
N PHE A 198 -4.59 -17.01 23.33
CA PHE A 198 -4.23 -16.03 24.35
C PHE A 198 -5.30 -14.94 24.54
N GLY A 199 -6.29 -14.86 23.65
CA GLY A 199 -7.36 -13.88 23.70
C GLY A 199 -6.95 -12.49 23.22
N LEU A 200 -7.91 -11.57 23.23
CA LEU A 200 -7.77 -10.22 22.67
C LEU A 200 -6.66 -9.38 23.32
N TRP A 201 -6.66 -9.30 24.66
CA TRP A 201 -5.74 -8.44 25.39
C TRP A 201 -4.28 -8.80 25.11
N ALA A 202 -3.93 -10.09 25.27
CA ALA A 202 -2.57 -10.56 25.02
C ALA A 202 -2.16 -10.40 23.54
N THR A 203 -3.10 -10.58 22.61
CA THR A 203 -2.85 -10.38 21.18
C THR A 203 -2.50 -8.93 20.85
N LEU A 204 -3.27 -7.96 21.36
CA LEU A 204 -3.05 -6.53 21.10
C LEU A 204 -1.75 -6.03 21.73
N ILE A 205 -1.44 -6.46 22.97
CA ILE A 205 -0.18 -6.10 23.63
C ILE A 205 1.02 -6.73 22.90
N SER A 206 0.93 -8.01 22.53
CA SER A 206 1.99 -8.68 21.77
C SER A 206 2.23 -8.00 20.42
N TRP A 207 1.15 -7.60 19.73
CA TRP A 207 1.25 -6.84 18.49
C TRP A 207 1.85 -5.46 18.68
N THR A 208 1.54 -4.78 19.79
CA THR A 208 2.15 -3.49 20.13
C THR A 208 3.65 -3.61 20.29
N VAL A 209 4.12 -4.63 21.03
CA VAL A 209 5.55 -4.89 21.22
C VAL A 209 6.21 -5.25 19.90
N ALA A 210 5.62 -6.14 19.11
CA ALA A 210 6.15 -6.54 17.81
C ALA A 210 6.22 -5.34 16.83
N SER A 211 5.15 -4.56 16.73
CA SER A 211 5.08 -3.36 15.89
C SER A 211 6.15 -2.34 16.27
N THR A 212 6.37 -2.15 17.57
CA THR A 212 7.44 -1.28 18.09
C THR A 212 8.82 -1.83 17.73
N ALA A 213 9.06 -3.13 17.94
CA ALA A 213 10.33 -3.77 17.63
C ALA A 213 10.67 -3.75 16.13
N MET A 214 9.66 -3.77 15.25
CA MET A 214 9.84 -3.66 13.81
C MET A 214 10.06 -2.21 13.35
N THR A 215 9.37 -1.25 13.97
CA THR A 215 9.40 0.16 13.53
C THR A 215 10.56 0.96 14.15
N LEU A 216 10.93 0.67 15.39
CA LEU A 216 11.96 1.44 16.08
C LEU A 216 13.32 1.37 15.38
N PRO A 217 13.83 0.20 14.93
CA PRO A 217 15.08 0.14 14.18
C PRO A 217 14.99 0.87 12.84
N THR A 218 13.84 0.79 12.15
CA THR A 218 13.69 1.47 10.86
C THR A 218 13.78 2.97 11.03
N LEU A 219 13.26 3.56 12.11
CA LEU A 219 13.42 4.99 12.39
C LEU A 219 14.90 5.41 12.59
N PHE A 220 15.76 4.54 13.10
CA PHE A 220 17.19 4.84 13.28
C PHE A 220 18.01 4.66 12.01
N PHE A 221 17.73 3.62 11.22
CA PHE A 221 18.49 3.31 10.01
C PHE A 221 18.00 4.09 8.78
N PHE A 222 16.76 4.55 8.80
CA PHE A 222 16.14 5.24 7.67
C PHE A 222 16.51 6.73 7.68
N LYS A 223 17.60 7.05 6.98
CA LYS A 223 18.08 8.42 6.83
C LYS A 223 17.52 9.06 5.56
N PRO A 224 17.12 10.35 5.61
CA PRO A 224 16.79 11.10 4.41
C PRO A 224 18.01 11.18 3.50
N ARG A 225 17.80 11.21 2.18
CA ARG A 225 18.91 11.34 1.23
C ARG A 225 19.39 12.78 1.16
N VAL A 226 18.45 13.71 1.21
CA VAL A 226 18.70 15.15 1.16
C VAL A 226 18.68 15.67 2.59
N ASP A 227 19.72 16.41 2.97
CA ASP A 227 19.74 17.05 4.28
C ASP A 227 18.66 18.13 4.33
N LEU A 228 17.60 17.81 5.06
CA LEU A 228 16.52 18.72 5.39
C LEU A 228 17.00 19.57 6.58
N GLY A 229 17.92 20.48 6.31
CA GLY A 229 18.45 21.41 7.30
C GLY A 229 17.34 22.16 8.03
N ARG A 230 17.59 22.54 9.29
CA ARG A 230 16.64 23.29 10.13
C ARG A 230 16.16 24.61 9.50
N ASP A 231 16.93 25.16 8.56
CA ASP A 231 16.61 26.38 7.80
C ASP A 231 15.77 26.14 6.54
N SER A 232 15.20 24.94 6.37
CA SER A 232 14.33 24.61 5.24
C SER A 232 13.09 25.50 5.21
N ARG A 233 13.12 26.55 4.38
CA ARG A 233 11.99 27.46 4.17
C ARG A 233 10.74 26.69 3.70
N PRO A 234 9.54 27.11 4.10
CA PRO A 234 8.30 26.49 3.63
C PRO A 234 8.20 26.51 2.10
N ARG A 235 8.02 25.36 1.48
CA ARG A 235 7.93 25.24 0.00
C ARG A 235 6.48 25.45 -0.45
N PRO A 236 6.18 26.31 -1.42
CA PRO A 236 4.80 26.50 -1.88
C PRO A 236 4.28 25.19 -2.48
N VAL A 237 3.08 24.78 -2.09
CA VAL A 237 2.40 23.61 -2.68
C VAL A 237 1.51 24.13 -3.79
N SER A 238 1.78 23.71 -5.02
CA SER A 238 0.96 24.07 -6.18
C SER A 238 -0.24 23.13 -6.29
N PHE A 239 -1.43 23.72 -6.36
CA PHE A 239 -2.69 23.01 -6.65
C PHE A 239 -3.06 23.09 -8.15
N ALA A 240 -2.15 23.54 -9.01
CA ALA A 240 -2.39 23.65 -10.45
C ALA A 240 -2.80 22.31 -11.09
N PHE A 241 -2.40 21.19 -10.48
CA PHE A 241 -2.75 19.86 -10.98
C PHE A 241 -4.26 19.56 -10.98
N LEU A 242 -5.04 20.23 -10.12
CA LEU A 242 -6.50 20.10 -10.09
C LEU A 242 -7.18 20.64 -11.36
N GLY A 243 -6.48 21.48 -12.14
CA GLY A 243 -6.97 22.01 -13.40
C GLY A 243 -6.86 21.05 -14.58
N PHE A 244 -6.08 19.95 -14.47
CA PHE A 244 -5.89 19.03 -15.58
C PHE A 244 -7.00 17.98 -15.66
N ALA A 245 -7.63 17.83 -16.83
CA ALA A 245 -8.65 16.81 -17.06
C ALA A 245 -8.12 15.38 -16.80
N SER A 246 -6.85 15.11 -17.13
CA SER A 246 -6.20 13.82 -16.88
C SER A 246 -6.18 13.44 -15.40
N PHE A 247 -6.11 14.42 -14.49
CA PHE A 247 -6.19 14.18 -13.05
C PHE A 247 -7.58 13.67 -12.66
N TRP A 248 -8.64 14.34 -13.11
CA TRP A 248 -10.02 13.94 -12.82
C TRP A 248 -10.41 12.62 -13.46
N MET A 249 -9.94 12.35 -14.69
CA MET A 249 -10.15 11.06 -15.34
C MET A 249 -9.53 9.91 -14.53
N LEU A 250 -8.30 10.09 -14.04
CA LEU A 250 -7.64 9.12 -13.17
C LEU A 250 -8.39 8.97 -11.84
N GLN A 251 -8.82 10.08 -11.24
CA GLN A 251 -9.52 10.10 -9.96
C GLN A 251 -10.86 9.35 -10.03
N VAL A 252 -11.65 9.56 -11.08
CA VAL A 252 -12.90 8.82 -11.31
C VAL A 252 -12.63 7.32 -11.39
N GLY A 253 -11.60 6.91 -12.14
CA GLY A 253 -11.18 5.51 -12.23
C GLY A 253 -10.82 4.91 -10.87
N ILE A 254 -10.05 5.64 -10.06
CA ILE A 254 -9.67 5.21 -8.71
C ILE A 254 -10.89 5.11 -7.79
N ILE A 255 -11.84 6.04 -7.85
CA ILE A 255 -13.07 6.01 -7.04
C ILE A 255 -13.89 4.76 -7.37
N VAL A 256 -14.13 4.50 -8.67
CA VAL A 256 -14.88 3.33 -9.12
C VAL A 256 -14.17 2.04 -8.71
N GLN A 257 -12.86 1.96 -8.86
CA GLN A 257 -12.07 0.81 -8.42
C GLN A 257 -12.14 0.60 -6.90
N SER A 258 -12.08 1.68 -6.12
CA SER A 258 -12.07 1.64 -4.66
C SER A 258 -13.36 1.05 -4.08
N LEU A 259 -14.50 1.26 -4.74
CA LEU A 259 -15.79 0.66 -4.34
C LEU A 259 -15.74 -0.88 -4.35
N GLY A 260 -14.98 -1.48 -5.27
CA GLY A 260 -14.84 -2.93 -5.37
C GLY A 260 -13.63 -3.51 -4.63
N TYR A 261 -12.59 -2.70 -4.39
CA TYR A 261 -11.29 -3.18 -3.90
C TYR A 261 -11.37 -3.87 -2.53
N LEU A 262 -12.16 -3.34 -1.60
CA LEU A 262 -12.23 -3.84 -0.22
C LEU A 262 -13.12 -5.09 -0.07
N MET A 263 -13.96 -5.39 -1.05
CA MET A 263 -14.95 -6.48 -0.94
C MET A 263 -14.30 -7.85 -0.76
N PRO A 264 -13.32 -8.29 -1.58
CA PRO A 264 -12.68 -9.59 -1.40
C PRO A 264 -11.88 -9.68 -0.10
N SER A 265 -11.13 -8.64 0.27
CA SER A 265 -10.33 -8.70 1.50
C SER A 265 -11.18 -8.78 2.77
N THR A 266 -12.36 -8.15 2.77
CA THR A 266 -13.21 -8.06 3.97
C THR A 266 -14.18 -9.23 4.09
N TYR A 267 -14.83 -9.64 3.00
CA TYR A 267 -15.96 -10.57 3.06
C TYR A 267 -15.63 -12.01 2.63
N LEU A 268 -14.46 -12.28 2.03
CA LEU A 268 -14.14 -13.61 1.50
C LEU A 268 -14.13 -14.69 2.60
N ALA A 269 -13.62 -14.38 3.79
CA ALA A 269 -13.65 -15.31 4.92
C ALA A 269 -15.09 -15.58 5.39
N SER A 270 -15.89 -14.53 5.60
CA SER A 270 -17.28 -14.66 6.04
C SER A 270 -18.15 -15.38 5.00
N TYR A 271 -17.93 -15.11 3.70
CA TYR A 271 -18.63 -15.77 2.60
C TYR A 271 -18.31 -17.27 2.54
N SER A 272 -17.05 -17.65 2.69
CA SER A 272 -16.65 -19.07 2.69
C SER A 272 -17.37 -19.87 3.78
N ARG A 273 -17.57 -19.25 4.95
CA ARG A 273 -18.29 -19.86 6.06
C ARG A 273 -19.79 -19.93 5.80
N ALA A 274 -20.36 -18.91 5.16
CA ALA A 274 -21.77 -18.87 4.82
C ALA A 274 -22.18 -20.00 3.84
N ILE A 275 -21.27 -20.42 2.95
CA ILE A 275 -21.48 -21.56 2.05
C ILE A 275 -21.11 -22.92 2.67
N GLY A 276 -20.86 -22.97 3.99
CA GLY A 276 -20.65 -24.22 4.74
C GLY A 276 -19.22 -24.77 4.70
N LEU A 277 -18.21 -24.01 4.26
CA LEU A 277 -16.82 -24.45 4.28
C LEU A 277 -16.21 -24.38 5.69
N SER A 278 -15.13 -25.15 5.90
CA SER A 278 -14.36 -25.21 7.14
C SER A 278 -13.85 -23.82 7.58
N SER A 279 -13.68 -23.61 8.90
CA SER A 279 -13.17 -22.36 9.48
C SER A 279 -11.74 -22.01 9.05
N VAL A 280 -11.00 -22.97 8.48
CA VAL A 280 -9.63 -22.76 7.97
C VAL A 280 -9.64 -22.24 6.52
N THR A 281 -10.72 -22.50 5.77
CA THR A 281 -10.79 -22.16 4.34
C THR A 281 -10.81 -20.65 4.09
N GLY A 282 -11.51 -19.88 4.93
CA GLY A 282 -11.55 -18.42 4.83
C GLY A 282 -10.16 -17.76 4.90
N PRO A 283 -9.36 -18.03 5.95
CA PRO A 283 -7.96 -17.60 6.03
C PRO A 283 -7.10 -18.07 4.84
N ILE A 284 -7.25 -19.31 4.37
CA ILE A 284 -6.52 -19.81 3.19
C ILE A 284 -6.85 -18.99 1.93
N LEU A 285 -8.11 -18.65 1.69
CA LEU A 285 -8.51 -17.86 0.54
C LEU A 285 -7.93 -16.44 0.58
N LEU A 286 -7.93 -15.80 1.76
CA LEU A 286 -7.28 -14.50 1.97
C LEU A 286 -5.76 -14.57 1.76
N ALA A 287 -5.15 -15.67 2.19
CA ALA A 287 -3.73 -15.93 1.99
C ALA A 287 -3.38 -16.09 0.51
N LEU A 288 -4.16 -16.85 -0.25
CA LEU A 288 -3.97 -17.02 -1.69
C LEU A 288 -4.16 -15.70 -2.45
N PHE A 289 -5.17 -14.90 -2.07
CA PHE A 289 -5.39 -13.56 -2.64
C PHE A 289 -4.18 -12.64 -2.41
N SER A 290 -3.66 -12.63 -1.19
CA SER A 290 -2.48 -11.83 -0.83
C SER A 290 -1.22 -12.36 -1.50
N LEU A 291 -1.06 -13.69 -1.61
CA LEU A 291 0.07 -14.33 -2.27
C LEU A 291 0.12 -14.02 -3.77
N ALA A 292 -1.03 -14.06 -4.45
CA ALA A 292 -1.14 -13.69 -5.85
C ALA A 292 -0.79 -12.20 -6.10
N SER A 293 -1.01 -11.34 -5.10
CA SER A 293 -0.69 -9.92 -5.18
C SER A 293 0.82 -9.62 -5.09
N VAL A 294 1.63 -10.54 -4.55
CA VAL A 294 3.10 -10.40 -4.44
C VAL A 294 3.77 -10.29 -5.82
N PRO A 295 3.68 -11.30 -6.71
CA PRO A 295 4.27 -11.21 -8.05
C PRO A 295 3.59 -10.13 -8.89
N GLY A 296 2.29 -9.90 -8.70
CA GLY A 296 1.56 -8.83 -9.37
C GLY A 296 2.16 -7.45 -9.10
N SER A 297 2.46 -7.15 -7.84
CA SER A 297 3.06 -5.86 -7.43
C SER A 297 4.47 -5.67 -8.02
N LEU A 298 5.27 -6.73 -8.07
CA LEU A 298 6.63 -6.69 -8.65
C LEU A 298 6.59 -6.46 -10.17
N ILE A 299 5.77 -7.23 -10.89
CA ILE A 299 5.64 -7.12 -12.35
C ILE A 299 5.10 -5.73 -12.72
N HIS A 300 4.10 -5.25 -11.99
CA HIS A 300 3.51 -3.93 -12.23
C HIS A 300 4.51 -2.81 -11.95
N GLY A 301 5.29 -2.93 -10.88
CA GLY A 301 6.39 -2.01 -10.57
C GLY A 301 7.45 -1.96 -11.67
N MET A 302 7.92 -3.12 -12.11
CA MET A 302 8.88 -3.22 -13.22
C MET A 302 8.36 -2.63 -14.54
N MET A 303 7.07 -2.78 -14.80
CA MET A 303 6.44 -2.24 -16.00
C MET A 303 6.33 -0.71 -15.91
N GLY A 304 6.09 -0.17 -14.72
CA GLY A 304 6.06 1.27 -14.43
C GLY A 304 7.37 2.00 -14.69
N ASP A 305 8.51 1.31 -14.56
CA ASP A 305 9.83 1.89 -14.87
C ASP A 305 10.11 1.96 -16.37
N LYS A 306 9.50 1.07 -17.17
CA LYS A 306 9.77 0.95 -18.61
C LYS A 306 8.74 1.65 -19.49
N ILE A 307 7.53 1.80 -18.99
CA ILE A 307 6.37 2.28 -19.75
C ILE A 307 5.72 3.43 -18.97
N ALA A 308 5.26 4.47 -19.67
CA ALA A 308 4.53 5.57 -19.06
C ALA A 308 3.34 5.08 -18.21
N ALA A 309 3.21 5.60 -16.99
CA ALA A 309 2.23 5.15 -15.99
C ALA A 309 0.78 5.00 -16.51
N PRO A 310 0.23 5.91 -17.34
CA PRO A 310 -1.13 5.74 -17.87
C PRO A 310 -1.32 4.48 -18.73
N LYS A 311 -0.30 4.10 -19.51
CA LYS A 311 -0.33 2.89 -20.34
C LYS A 311 -0.29 1.63 -19.47
N VAL A 312 0.49 1.67 -18.40
CA VAL A 312 0.60 0.58 -17.42
C VAL A 312 -0.74 0.33 -16.74
N ILE A 313 -1.42 1.40 -16.31
CA ILE A 313 -2.77 1.34 -15.73
C ILE A 313 -3.78 0.79 -16.75
N LEU A 314 -3.73 1.24 -18.00
CA LEU A 314 -4.64 0.79 -19.05
C LEU A 314 -4.46 -0.71 -19.35
N VAL A 315 -3.22 -1.20 -19.46
CA VAL A 315 -2.93 -2.63 -19.66
C VAL A 315 -3.46 -3.46 -18.49
N SER A 316 -3.23 -3.05 -17.24
CA SER A 316 -3.76 -3.79 -16.09
C SER A 316 -5.28 -3.81 -16.04
N SER A 317 -5.93 -2.68 -16.36
CA SER A 317 -7.39 -2.58 -16.38
C SER A 317 -7.99 -3.41 -17.50
N LEU A 318 -7.33 -3.49 -18.67
CA LEU A 318 -7.74 -4.37 -19.77
C LEU A 318 -7.56 -5.84 -19.41
N VAL A 319 -6.44 -6.24 -18.82
CA VAL A 319 -6.22 -7.64 -18.39
C VAL A 319 -7.24 -8.04 -17.34
N PHE A 320 -7.49 -7.19 -16.33
CA PHE A 320 -8.51 -7.44 -15.32
C PHE A 320 -9.92 -7.47 -15.92
N GLY A 321 -10.21 -6.51 -16.82
CA GLY A 321 -11.47 -6.44 -17.56
C GLY A 321 -11.68 -7.62 -18.51
N MET A 322 -10.64 -8.20 -19.09
CA MET A 322 -10.70 -9.41 -19.92
C MET A 322 -10.84 -10.68 -19.07
N LEU A 323 -10.21 -10.74 -17.90
CA LEU A 323 -10.35 -11.85 -16.97
C LEU A 323 -11.74 -11.88 -16.32
N LEU A 324 -12.28 -10.72 -15.91
CA LEU A 324 -13.65 -10.60 -15.40
C LEU A 324 -14.69 -10.62 -16.51
N GLY A 325 -14.45 -9.91 -17.59
CA GLY A 325 -15.31 -9.87 -18.77
C GLY A 325 -15.35 -11.21 -19.49
N GLY A 326 -14.27 -11.98 -19.49
CA GLY A 326 -14.27 -13.37 -19.95
C GLY A 326 -15.12 -14.27 -19.07
N ARG A 327 -15.13 -14.07 -17.74
CA ARG A 327 -16.03 -14.78 -16.82
C ARG A 327 -17.48 -14.30 -16.94
N GLY A 328 -17.72 -13.00 -17.14
CA GLY A 328 -19.04 -12.42 -17.38
C GLY A 328 -19.63 -12.88 -18.71
N LEU A 329 -18.83 -12.89 -19.78
CA LEU A 329 -19.22 -13.43 -21.08
C LEU A 329 -19.45 -14.94 -21.01
N CYS A 330 -18.63 -15.69 -20.29
CA CYS A 330 -18.88 -17.12 -20.05
C CYS A 330 -20.18 -17.36 -19.27
N PHE A 331 -20.55 -16.53 -18.28
CA PHE A 331 -21.85 -16.67 -17.58
C PHE A 331 -23.04 -16.22 -18.43
N VAL A 332 -22.89 -15.13 -19.18
CA VAL A 332 -23.93 -14.58 -20.08
C VAL A 332 -24.15 -15.49 -21.29
N VAL A 333 -23.13 -16.23 -21.72
CA VAL A 333 -23.25 -17.24 -22.79
C VAL A 333 -23.69 -18.59 -22.21
N ALA A 334 -23.15 -19.04 -21.08
CA ALA A 334 -23.50 -20.35 -20.50
C ALA A 334 -24.94 -20.41 -19.97
N GLY A 335 -25.51 -19.32 -19.47
CA GLY A 335 -26.91 -19.28 -19.04
C GLY A 335 -27.89 -19.65 -20.16
N PRO A 336 -27.93 -18.88 -21.26
CA PRO A 336 -28.74 -19.19 -22.43
C PRO A 336 -28.39 -20.52 -23.10
N LEU A 337 -27.10 -20.88 -23.15
CA LEU A 337 -26.66 -22.13 -23.79
C LEU A 337 -27.08 -23.37 -22.98
N SER A 338 -26.99 -23.32 -21.65
CA SER A 338 -27.47 -24.39 -20.76
C SER A 338 -28.99 -24.53 -20.81
N GLY A 339 -29.73 -23.41 -20.83
CA GLY A 339 -31.17 -23.40 -21.01
C GLY A 339 -31.60 -23.98 -22.37
N ALA A 340 -30.89 -23.64 -23.44
CA ALA A 340 -31.13 -24.18 -24.78
C ALA A 340 -30.84 -25.69 -24.86
N LEU A 341 -29.77 -26.16 -24.23
CA LEU A 341 -29.43 -27.59 -24.19
C LEU A 341 -30.42 -28.41 -23.36
N VAL A 342 -30.91 -27.88 -22.23
CA VAL A 342 -31.95 -28.55 -21.43
C VAL A 342 -33.29 -28.55 -22.16
N SER A 343 -33.65 -27.45 -22.83
CA SER A 343 -34.86 -27.38 -23.65
C SER A 343 -34.80 -28.35 -24.83
N ALA A 344 -33.66 -28.44 -25.51
CA ALA A 344 -33.46 -29.37 -26.64
C ALA A 344 -33.47 -30.84 -26.18
N GLY A 345 -32.90 -31.14 -25.01
CA GLY A 345 -32.95 -32.48 -24.42
C GLY A 345 -34.37 -32.90 -24.05
N ASN A 346 -35.17 -31.99 -23.48
CA ASN A 346 -36.56 -32.27 -23.13
C ASN A 346 -37.45 -32.47 -24.36
N THR A 347 -37.24 -31.71 -25.44
CA THR A 347 -38.01 -31.88 -26.69
C THR A 347 -37.73 -33.24 -27.35
N ILE A 348 -36.46 -33.69 -27.34
CA ILE A 348 -36.08 -35.00 -27.89
C ILE A 348 -36.71 -36.13 -27.05
N SER A 349 -36.68 -36.03 -25.72
CA SER A 349 -37.34 -37.02 -24.86
C SER A 349 -38.87 -37.06 -25.02
N THR A 350 -39.52 -35.92 -25.28
CA THR A 350 -40.97 -35.92 -25.57
C THR A 350 -41.32 -36.51 -26.93
N ASP A 351 -40.48 -36.29 -27.96
CA ASP A 351 -40.71 -36.85 -29.29
C ASP A 351 -40.48 -38.36 -29.32
N ASP A 352 -39.46 -38.87 -28.59
CA ASP A 352 -39.25 -40.31 -28.42
C ASP A 352 -40.40 -40.97 -27.63
N ALA A 353 -40.94 -40.29 -26.61
CA ALA A 353 -42.09 -40.78 -25.86
C ALA A 353 -43.37 -40.83 -26.72
N LEU A 354 -43.63 -39.79 -27.53
CA LEU A 354 -44.77 -39.74 -28.44
C LEU A 354 -44.66 -40.74 -29.61
N GLY A 355 -43.45 -40.95 -30.13
CA GLY A 355 -43.18 -41.98 -31.15
C GLY A 355 -43.42 -43.40 -30.63
N SER A 356 -43.10 -43.67 -29.36
CA SER A 356 -43.35 -44.98 -28.74
C SER A 356 -44.84 -45.26 -28.50
N LEU A 357 -45.64 -44.23 -28.19
CA LEU A 357 -47.09 -44.36 -27.99
C LEU A 357 -47.84 -44.55 -29.31
N GLY A 358 -47.43 -43.87 -30.38
CA GLY A 358 -48.03 -44.01 -31.72
C GLY A 358 -47.79 -45.35 -32.41
N ALA A 359 -46.81 -46.15 -31.96
CA ALA A 359 -46.55 -47.50 -32.47
C ALA A 359 -47.30 -48.61 -31.70
N SER A 360 -48.11 -48.25 -30.70
CA SER A 360 -48.85 -49.18 -29.83
C SER A 360 -50.38 -49.06 -29.92
N LEU A 361 -50.88 -48.32 -30.92
CA LEU A 361 -52.26 -48.32 -31.40
C LEU A 361 -52.25 -48.79 -32.86
#